data_AF-A0A519MZD1-F1
#
_entry.id   AF-A0A519MZD1-F1
#
_cell.length_a   1.000
_cell.length_b   1.000
_cell.length_c   1.000
_cell.angle_alpha   90.00
_cell.angle_beta   90.00
_cell.angle_gamma   90.00
#
_symmetry.space_group_name_H-M   'P 1'
#
loop_
_entity.id
_entity.type
_entity.pdbx_description
1 polymer ?
#
loop_
_entity_poly.entity_id
_entity_poly.type
_entity_poly.pdbx_seq_one_letter_code
_entity_poly.pdbx_strand_id
1 'polypeptide(L)'
;MTTGNTTSLFEKGDKTPSEYFTGNAYLTMLLKRDKNNDFSMGSVTFDPGARTNWHTHPKGQVLLVTGGEGFYQEKGGTARALRKGDVVNIPENVEHWHGASADSEFTHIAITNIKDDESVVWLTPVSDTDYKKVNQK
;
A
#
# COMPACT_ATOMS: atom_id res chain seq x y z
N MET A 1 -29.27 11.03 8.73
CA MET A 1 -28.11 10.57 7.94
C MET A 1 -26.87 10.86 8.76
N THR A 2 -26.30 9.86 9.40
CA THR A 2 -25.07 10.01 10.18
C THR A 2 -23.91 10.19 9.22
N THR A 3 -23.39 11.42 9.11
CA THR A 3 -22.08 11.70 8.53
C THR A 3 -21.06 10.96 9.38
N GLY A 4 -20.71 9.74 8.99
CA GLY A 4 -19.65 8.97 9.63
C GLY A 4 -18.39 9.81 9.57
N ASN A 5 -17.94 10.27 10.74
CA ASN A 5 -16.73 11.06 10.87
C ASN A 5 -15.57 10.20 10.35
N THR A 6 -15.07 10.48 9.13
CA THR A 6 -13.96 9.76 8.51
C THR A 6 -12.64 10.25 9.09
N THR A 7 -12.52 10.22 10.42
CA THR A 7 -11.26 10.51 11.07
C THR A 7 -10.33 9.34 10.77
N SER A 8 -9.22 9.62 10.09
CA SER A 8 -8.16 8.64 9.87
C SER A 8 -7.70 8.06 11.20
N LEU A 9 -7.43 6.76 11.25
CA LEU A 9 -7.00 6.08 12.49
C LEU A 9 -5.66 6.63 13.01
N PHE A 10 -4.79 7.05 12.10
CA PHE A 10 -3.51 7.72 12.39
C PHE A 10 -3.41 8.98 11.54
N GLU A 11 -2.72 10.00 12.04
CA GLU A 11 -2.47 11.24 11.28
C GLU A 11 -1.66 10.94 10.01
N LYS A 12 -1.87 11.75 8.96
CA LYS A 12 -1.11 11.66 7.69
C LYS A 12 0.35 12.07 7.98
N GLY A 13 1.28 11.15 7.73
CA GLY A 13 2.69 11.33 8.05
C GLY A 13 3.51 12.01 6.96
N ASP A 14 4.80 11.67 6.92
CA ASP A 14 5.75 12.28 5.99
C ASP A 14 5.52 11.80 4.56
N LYS A 15 5.74 12.69 3.59
CA LYS A 15 5.65 12.36 2.17
C LYS A 15 6.70 11.30 1.80
N THR A 16 6.29 10.24 1.10
CA THR A 16 7.21 9.18 0.68
C THR A 16 8.10 9.63 -0.49
N PRO A 17 9.28 8.99 -0.68
CA PRO A 17 10.17 9.31 -1.80
C PRO A 17 9.50 9.07 -3.16
N SER A 18 9.47 10.08 -4.03
CA SER A 18 8.81 10.00 -5.34
C SER A 18 9.43 8.98 -6.30
N GLU A 19 10.60 8.45 -5.99
CA GLU A 19 11.26 7.40 -6.79
C GLU A 19 10.55 6.03 -6.70
N TYR A 20 9.80 5.78 -5.63
CA TYR A 20 9.10 4.50 -5.39
C TYR A 20 7.58 4.57 -5.57
N PHE A 21 7.05 5.76 -5.86
CA PHE A 21 5.63 6.02 -5.91
C PHE A 21 5.30 6.90 -7.11
N THR A 22 4.18 6.59 -7.77
CA THR A 22 3.54 7.55 -8.68
C THR A 22 2.45 8.30 -7.92
N GLY A 23 2.42 9.63 -8.02
CA GLY A 23 1.53 10.48 -7.22
C GLY A 23 2.07 10.73 -5.80
N ASN A 24 1.21 11.21 -4.90
CA ASN A 24 1.59 11.46 -3.51
C ASN A 24 1.15 10.32 -2.61
N ALA A 25 2.09 9.78 -1.83
CA ALA A 25 1.79 8.93 -0.70
C ALA A 25 2.50 9.47 0.56
N TYR A 26 1.96 9.11 1.72
CA TYR A 26 2.38 9.59 3.02
C TYR A 26 2.49 8.43 3.98
N LEU A 27 3.59 8.37 4.74
CA LEU A 27 3.90 7.28 5.66
C LEU A 27 4.00 7.81 7.09
N THR A 28 3.20 7.22 7.97
CA THR A 28 3.37 7.35 9.43
C THR A 28 3.94 6.03 9.94
N MET A 29 5.20 6.03 10.39
CA MET A 29 5.79 4.85 11.02
C MET A 29 5.13 4.58 12.37
N LEU A 30 4.54 3.38 12.52
CA LEU A 30 3.85 2.95 13.74
C LEU A 30 4.75 2.11 14.63
N LEU A 31 5.54 1.23 14.01
CA LEU A 31 6.50 0.36 14.69
C LEU A 31 7.74 0.16 13.82
N LYS A 32 8.91 0.35 14.41
CA LYS A 32 10.19 -0.02 13.78
C LYS A 32 10.61 -1.40 14.27
N ARG A 33 11.29 -2.16 13.41
CA ARG A 33 11.90 -3.44 13.79
C ARG A 33 12.79 -3.24 15.02
N ASP A 34 12.69 -4.15 15.97
CA ASP A 34 13.52 -4.19 17.16
C ASP A 34 13.84 -5.64 17.54
N LYS A 35 14.46 -5.86 18.70
CA LYS A 35 14.83 -7.19 19.18
C LYS A 35 13.65 -8.13 19.49
N ASN A 36 12.43 -7.60 19.59
CA ASN A 36 11.22 -8.37 19.92
C ASN A 36 10.32 -8.55 18.70
N ASN A 37 10.39 -7.62 17.73
CA ASN A 37 9.53 -7.56 16.56
C ASN A 37 10.40 -7.57 15.30
N ASP A 38 10.43 -8.70 14.60
CA ASP A 38 11.17 -8.89 13.34
C ASP A 38 10.45 -8.32 12.09
N PHE A 39 9.56 -7.36 12.31
CA PHE A 39 8.79 -6.66 11.26
C PHE A 39 8.71 -5.17 11.58
N SER A 40 8.32 -4.38 10.60
CA SER A 40 7.93 -2.98 10.79
C SER A 40 6.45 -2.78 10.47
N MET A 41 5.86 -1.72 11.03
CA MET A 41 4.49 -1.31 10.73
C MET A 41 4.44 0.16 10.35
N GLY A 42 3.70 0.47 9.30
CA GLY A 42 3.44 1.84 8.85
C GLY A 42 1.99 2.02 8.42
N SER A 43 1.40 3.17 8.74
CA SER A 43 0.16 3.62 8.12
C SER A 43 0.52 4.40 6.86
N VAL A 44 0.03 3.94 5.71
CA VAL A 44 0.27 4.59 4.41
C VAL A 44 -1.03 5.15 3.88
N THR A 45 -1.03 6.43 3.52
CA THR A 45 -2.14 7.10 2.85
C THR A 45 -1.73 7.53 1.44
N PHE A 46 -2.53 7.15 0.47
CA PHE A 46 -2.38 7.51 -0.95
C PHE A 46 -3.44 8.55 -1.30
N ASP A 47 -3.01 9.66 -1.91
CA ASP A 47 -3.95 10.57 -2.59
C ASP A 47 -4.60 9.83 -3.79
N PRO A 48 -5.77 10.28 -4.30
CA PRO A 48 -6.39 9.67 -5.48
C PRO A 48 -5.40 9.57 -6.65
N GLY A 49 -5.37 8.42 -7.32
CA GLY A 49 -4.41 8.16 -8.39
C GLY A 49 -3.02 7.68 -7.93
N ALA A 50 -2.67 7.82 -6.65
CA ALA A 50 -1.33 7.48 -6.17
C ALA A 50 -1.17 5.97 -5.92
N ARG A 51 0.00 5.44 -6.25
CA ARG A 51 0.32 4.01 -6.09
C ARG A 51 1.81 3.78 -5.92
N THR A 52 2.16 2.65 -5.33
CA THR A 52 3.54 2.15 -5.32
C THR A 52 4.00 1.84 -6.75
N ASN A 53 5.31 1.80 -6.97
CA ASN A 53 5.88 1.04 -8.07
C ASN A 53 5.62 -0.46 -7.87
N TRP A 54 5.86 -1.25 -8.92
CA TRP A 54 5.99 -2.70 -8.75
C TRP A 54 7.14 -2.98 -7.77
N HIS A 55 6.95 -3.94 -6.87
CA HIS A 55 7.96 -4.34 -5.89
C HIS A 55 7.69 -5.74 -5.35
N THR A 56 8.67 -6.28 -4.62
CA THR A 56 8.54 -7.53 -3.88
C THR A 56 8.98 -7.35 -2.42
N HIS A 57 8.53 -8.26 -1.56
CA HIS A 57 8.99 -8.35 -0.17
C HIS A 57 9.69 -9.70 0.05
N PRO A 58 10.99 -9.74 0.43
CA PRO A 58 11.73 -10.99 0.62
C PRO A 58 11.13 -11.94 1.67
N LYS A 59 10.31 -11.42 2.60
CA LYS A 59 9.62 -12.18 3.65
C LYS A 59 8.11 -11.90 3.71
N GLY A 60 7.56 -11.39 2.61
CA GLY A 60 6.14 -11.08 2.47
C GLY A 60 5.68 -9.84 3.26
N GLN A 61 4.40 -9.51 3.09
CA GLN A 61 3.77 -8.34 3.70
C GLN A 61 2.28 -8.61 3.96
N VAL A 62 1.72 -7.94 4.97
CA VAL A 62 0.26 -7.92 5.20
C VAL A 62 -0.25 -6.49 5.15
N LEU A 63 -1.36 -6.28 4.46
CA LEU A 63 -2.10 -5.01 4.42
C LEU A 63 -3.40 -5.14 5.19
N LEU A 64 -3.68 -4.17 6.06
CA LEU A 64 -4.97 -4.01 6.75
C LEU A 64 -5.59 -2.69 6.31
N VAL A 65 -6.66 -2.73 5.51
CA VAL A 65 -7.26 -1.52 4.93
C VAL A 65 -8.11 -0.80 5.95
N THR A 66 -7.82 0.48 6.20
CA THR A 66 -8.45 1.29 7.25
C THR A 66 -9.39 2.36 6.71
N GLY A 67 -9.26 2.76 5.44
CA GLY A 67 -10.13 3.77 4.83
C GLY A 67 -9.95 3.89 3.32
N GLY A 68 -10.97 4.49 2.68
CA GLY A 68 -10.93 4.78 1.25
C GLY A 68 -11.14 3.58 0.33
N GLU A 69 -10.84 3.78 -0.95
CA GLU A 69 -10.95 2.77 -2.02
C GLU A 69 -9.66 2.70 -2.83
N GLY A 70 -9.15 1.49 -2.99
CA GLY A 70 -7.87 1.24 -3.65
C GLY A 70 -7.82 -0.08 -4.38
N PHE A 71 -6.62 -0.42 -4.83
CA PHE A 71 -6.34 -1.65 -5.56
C PHE A 71 -5.08 -2.31 -5.02
N TYR A 72 -5.05 -3.64 -5.14
CA TYR A 72 -3.87 -4.47 -5.05
C TYR A 72 -3.81 -5.36 -6.28
N GLN A 73 -2.63 -5.54 -6.87
CA GLN A 73 -2.46 -6.41 -8.03
C GLN A 73 -1.11 -7.09 -8.01
N GLU A 74 -1.12 -8.42 -8.19
CA GLU A 74 0.06 -9.22 -8.49
C GLU A 74 0.38 -9.19 -9.99
N LYS A 75 1.66 -9.32 -10.34
CA LYS A 75 2.11 -9.27 -11.73
C LYS A 75 1.48 -10.42 -12.54
N GLY A 76 0.82 -10.07 -13.65
CA GLY A 76 0.10 -11.02 -14.50
C GLY A 76 -1.27 -11.46 -13.97
N GLY A 77 -1.64 -11.05 -12.75
CA GLY A 77 -2.94 -11.33 -12.14
C GLY A 77 -3.97 -10.23 -12.37
N THR A 78 -5.23 -10.54 -12.00
CA THR A 78 -6.32 -9.56 -11.96
C THR A 78 -6.19 -8.67 -10.73
N ALA A 79 -6.39 -7.37 -10.89
CA ALA A 79 -6.42 -6.45 -9.76
C ALA A 79 -7.61 -6.73 -8.84
N ARG A 80 -7.35 -6.70 -7.53
CA ARG A 80 -8.34 -6.80 -6.47
C ARG A 80 -8.68 -5.39 -5.99
N ALA A 81 -9.96 -5.00 -6.09
CA ALA A 81 -10.46 -3.80 -5.44
C ALA A 81 -10.43 -3.98 -3.91
N LEU A 82 -10.04 -2.92 -3.21
CA LEU A 82 -9.86 -2.90 -1.76
C LEU A 82 -10.66 -1.77 -1.12
N ARG A 83 -11.26 -2.07 0.04
CA ARG A 83 -12.01 -1.13 0.87
C ARG A 83 -11.77 -1.40 2.35
N LYS A 84 -12.19 -0.46 3.21
CA LYS A 84 -12.07 -0.58 4.67
C LYS A 84 -12.53 -1.95 5.19
N GLY A 85 -11.68 -2.59 5.97
CA GLY A 85 -11.91 -3.93 6.55
C GLY A 85 -11.31 -5.07 5.74
N ASP A 86 -10.87 -4.83 4.51
CA ASP A 86 -10.16 -5.84 3.73
C ASP A 86 -8.76 -6.11 4.29
N VAL A 87 -8.35 -7.37 4.16
CA VAL A 87 -7.00 -7.85 4.48
C VAL A 87 -6.37 -8.45 3.22
N VAL A 88 -5.11 -8.13 2.99
CA VAL A 88 -4.27 -8.70 1.93
C VAL A 88 -3.07 -9.36 2.56
N ASN A 89 -2.91 -10.67 2.36
CA ASN A 89 -1.68 -11.38 2.68
C ASN A 89 -0.87 -11.53 1.40
N ILE A 90 0.33 -10.96 1.36
CA ILE A 90 1.20 -10.91 0.20
C ILE A 90 2.38 -11.86 0.46
N PRO A 91 2.45 -13.01 -0.23
CA PRO A 91 3.52 -13.98 -0.02
C PRO A 91 4.91 -13.43 -0.36
N GLU A 92 5.94 -14.15 0.10
CA GLU A 92 7.33 -13.81 -0.18
C GLU A 92 7.58 -13.71 -1.68
N ASN A 93 8.35 -12.69 -2.09
CA ASN A 93 8.84 -12.49 -3.46
C ASN A 93 7.75 -12.31 -4.54
N VAL A 94 6.48 -12.14 -4.16
CA VAL A 94 5.41 -11.84 -5.11
C VAL A 94 5.56 -10.41 -5.61
N GLU A 95 5.73 -10.24 -6.92
CA GLU A 95 5.76 -8.93 -7.57
C GLU A 95 4.34 -8.36 -7.58
N HIS A 96 4.17 -7.19 -6.95
CA HIS A 96 2.87 -6.58 -6.81
C HIS A 96 2.97 -5.05 -6.73
N TRP A 97 1.82 -4.39 -6.84
CA TRP A 97 1.63 -3.00 -6.46
C TRP A 97 0.32 -2.84 -5.70
N HIS A 98 0.20 -1.73 -4.98
CA HIS A 98 -1.05 -1.30 -4.37
C HIS A 98 -1.13 0.22 -4.31
N GLY A 99 -2.34 0.76 -4.20
CA GLY A 99 -2.54 2.20 -4.17
C GLY A 99 -4.01 2.60 -4.23
N ALA A 100 -4.24 3.90 -4.29
CA ALA A 100 -5.55 4.51 -4.41
C ALA A 100 -6.21 4.22 -5.76
N SER A 101 -7.54 4.21 -5.74
CA SER A 101 -8.38 4.37 -6.93
C SER A 101 -8.22 5.77 -7.52
N ALA A 102 -8.74 5.98 -8.73
CA ALA A 102 -8.66 7.26 -9.41
C ALA A 102 -9.50 8.36 -8.75
N ASP A 103 -10.53 8.00 -7.98
CA ASP A 103 -11.56 8.88 -7.43
C ASP A 103 -11.62 8.91 -5.88
N SER A 104 -10.80 8.13 -5.19
CA SER A 104 -10.79 8.05 -3.72
C SER A 104 -9.38 8.03 -3.15
N GLU A 105 -9.18 8.63 -1.96
CA GLU A 105 -7.99 8.34 -1.15
C GLU A 105 -8.00 6.86 -0.75
N PHE A 106 -6.83 6.34 -0.34
CA PHE A 106 -6.71 4.98 0.18
C PHE A 106 -5.73 4.93 1.33
N THR A 107 -6.14 4.33 2.46
CA THR A 107 -5.29 4.18 3.64
C THR A 107 -5.29 2.74 4.12
N HIS A 108 -4.10 2.24 4.42
CA HIS A 108 -3.91 0.94 5.05
C HIS A 108 -2.75 0.95 6.04
N ILE A 109 -2.75 -0.03 6.94
CA ILE A 109 -1.56 -0.40 7.72
C ILE A 109 -0.81 -1.45 6.90
N ALA A 110 0.48 -1.24 6.66
CA ALA A 110 1.39 -2.24 6.12
C ALA A 110 2.19 -2.86 7.27
N ILE A 111 2.20 -4.19 7.34
CA ILE A 111 3.05 -4.99 8.22
C ILE A 111 4.08 -5.68 7.34
N THR A 112 5.33 -5.24 7.40
CA THR A 112 6.39 -5.67 6.48
C THR A 112 7.41 -6.50 7.24
N ASN A 113 7.52 -7.77 6.87
CA ASN A 113 8.55 -8.65 7.40
C ASN A 113 9.91 -8.36 6.75
N ILE A 114 10.99 -8.67 7.46
CA ILE A 114 12.36 -8.35 7.02
C ILE A 114 13.18 -9.64 6.97
N LYS A 115 14.00 -9.78 5.92
CA LYS A 115 14.96 -10.88 5.75
C LYS A 115 16.31 -10.30 5.36
N ASP A 116 17.36 -10.67 6.08
CA ASP A 116 18.74 -10.24 5.80
C ASP A 116 18.88 -8.71 5.66
N ASP A 117 18.19 -7.98 6.55
CA ASP A 117 18.07 -6.50 6.56
C ASP A 117 17.40 -5.86 5.34
N GLU A 118 16.89 -6.68 4.41
CA GLU A 118 16.10 -6.24 3.27
C GLU A 118 14.60 -6.41 3.56
N SER A 119 13.85 -5.34 3.32
CA SER A 119 12.40 -5.31 3.54
C SER A 119 11.63 -5.28 2.23
N VAL A 120 12.19 -4.68 1.18
CA VAL A 120 11.51 -4.42 -0.10
C VAL A 120 12.54 -4.39 -1.22
N VAL A 121 12.19 -4.96 -2.37
CA VAL A 121 12.94 -4.80 -3.62
C VAL A 121 12.07 -4.02 -4.59
N TRP A 122 12.45 -2.78 -4.87
CA TRP A 122 11.72 -1.89 -5.78
C TRP A 122 12.04 -2.18 -7.24
N LEU A 123 11.00 -2.14 -8.08
CA LEU A 123 11.08 -2.40 -9.52
C LEU A 123 10.56 -1.19 -10.30
N THR A 124 9.99 -1.43 -11.47
CA THR A 124 9.52 -0.39 -12.38
C THR A 124 8.21 0.26 -11.91
N PRO A 125 7.95 1.54 -12.26
CA PRO A 125 6.64 2.15 -12.06
C PRO A 125 5.50 1.38 -12.70
N VAL A 126 4.31 1.45 -12.10
CA VAL A 126 3.07 0.96 -12.72
C VAL A 126 2.71 1.90 -13.87
N SER A 127 2.63 1.37 -15.08
CA SER A 127 2.31 2.19 -16.26
C SER A 127 0.92 2.83 -16.12
N ASP A 128 0.76 4.06 -16.63
CA ASP A 128 -0.55 4.72 -16.63
C ASP A 128 -1.60 3.91 -17.38
N THR A 129 -1.20 3.16 -18.42
CA THR A 129 -2.10 2.28 -19.17
C THR A 129 -2.59 1.13 -18.29
N ASP A 130 -1.72 0.46 -17.52
CA ASP A 130 -2.15 -0.63 -16.64
C ASP A 130 -2.97 -0.11 -15.47
N TYR A 131 -2.58 1.04 -14.89
CA TYR A 131 -3.37 1.70 -13.86
C TYR A 131 -4.77 2.11 -14.35
N LYS A 132 -4.88 2.64 -15.58
CA LYS A 132 -6.18 2.97 -16.17
C LYS A 132 -7.05 1.75 -16.38
N LYS A 133 -6.50 0.60 -16.80
CA LYS A 133 -7.28 -0.65 -16.99
C LYS A 133 -7.97 -1.10 -15.71
N VAL A 134 -7.29 -1.01 -14.56
CA VAL A 134 -7.88 -1.48 -13.29
C VAL A 134 -8.96 -0.53 -12.73
N ASN A 135 -8.98 0.71 -13.19
CA ASN A 135 -9.97 1.73 -12.82
C ASN A 135 -11.20 1.75 -13.75
N GLN A 136 -11.27 0.86 -14.74
CA GLN A 136 -12.45 0.73 -15.60
C GLN A 136 -13.54 -0.03 -14.84
N LYS A 137 -14.71 0.60 -14.69
CA LYS A 137 -15.92 0.03 -14.09
C LYS A 137 -16.64 -0.89 -15.07
#